data_AF-A0A661JLW6-F1
#
_entry.id   AF-A0A661JLW6-F1
#
_cell.length_a   1.000
_cell.length_b   1.000
_cell.length_c   1.000
_cell.angle_alpha   90.00
_cell.angle_beta   90.00
_cell.angle_gamma   90.00
#
_symmetry.space_group_name_H-M   'P 1'
#
loop_
_entity.id
_entity.type
_entity.pdbx_description
1 polymer ?
#
loop_
_entity_poly.entity_id
_entity_poly.type
_entity_poly.pdbx_seq_one_letter_code
_entity_poly.pdbx_strand_id
1 'polypeptide(L)'
;ALNEAEFSLAVGSLMLEQGKIELAYKFLKKAIQLDPTNADALNNLAWLYVTSKDKRFFHPKLGLELAKKAASLKEAPYILDTLAEAYYVNGNREKAVEIIKKALALKPENKSYYVKQLEKFSNVDSRFPAN
;
A
#
# COMPACT_ATOMS: atom_id res chain seq x y z
N ALA A 1 6.45 0.29 27.14
CA ALA A 1 6.17 1.60 26.52
C ALA A 1 6.57 1.50 25.06
N LEU A 2 5.80 2.08 24.13
CA LEU A 2 6.19 2.11 22.72
C LEU A 2 7.47 2.93 22.57
N ASN A 3 8.39 2.47 21.72
CA ASN A 3 9.50 3.32 21.31
C ASN A 3 9.01 4.42 20.34
N GLU A 4 9.85 5.40 20.05
CA GLU A 4 9.45 6.55 19.24
C GLU A 4 9.04 6.19 17.80
N ALA A 5 9.64 5.13 17.23
CA ALA A 5 9.30 4.63 15.90
C ALA A 5 7.91 4.00 15.90
N GLU A 6 7.63 3.13 16.87
CA GLU A 6 6.34 2.47 17.07
C GLU A 6 5.23 3.48 17.37
N PHE A 7 5.50 4.49 18.20
CA PHE A 7 4.57 5.58 18.45
C PHE A 7 4.27 6.35 17.16
N SER A 8 5.30 6.70 16.38
CA SER A 8 5.14 7.41 15.12
C SER A 8 4.34 6.60 14.11
N LEU A 9 4.58 5.28 14.03
CA LEU A 9 3.80 4.37 13.20
C LEU A 9 2.33 4.33 13.64
N ALA A 10 2.06 4.16 14.94
CA ALA A 10 0.70 4.08 15.47
C ALA A 10 -0.10 5.36 15.16
N VAL A 11 0.48 6.54 15.42
CA VAL A 11 -0.15 7.83 15.10
C VAL A 11 -0.34 7.97 13.58
N GLY A 12 0.69 7.68 12.79
CA GLY A 12 0.63 7.79 11.33
C GLY A 12 -0.47 6.92 10.73
N SER A 13 -0.62 5.70 11.21
CA SER A 13 -1.65 4.74 10.77
C SER A 13 -3.05 5.21 11.14
N LEU A 14 -3.26 5.67 12.38
CA LEU A 14 -4.54 6.21 12.82
C LEU A 14 -4.95 7.46 12.02
N MET A 15 -4.00 8.35 11.75
CA MET A 15 -4.27 9.54 10.95
C MET A 15 -4.61 9.18 9.50
N LEU A 16 -4.01 8.12 8.95
CA LEU A 16 -4.32 7.62 7.61
C LEU A 16 -5.75 7.10 7.53
N GLU A 17 -6.18 6.29 8.51
CA GLU A 17 -7.55 5.78 8.62
C GLU A 17 -8.59 6.91 8.74
N GLN A 18 -8.24 7.99 9.46
CA GLN A 18 -9.08 9.18 9.60
C GLN A 18 -9.05 10.10 8.36
N GLY A 19 -8.29 9.76 7.32
CA GLY A 19 -8.14 10.58 6.12
C GLY A 19 -7.36 11.88 6.34
N LYS A 20 -6.65 12.03 7.47
CA LYS A 20 -5.80 13.19 7.80
C LYS A 20 -4.44 13.04 7.13
N ILE A 21 -4.43 13.13 5.80
CA ILE A 21 -3.30 12.77 4.93
C ILE A 21 -1.99 13.48 5.32
N GLU A 22 -2.03 14.78 5.62
CA GLU A 22 -0.81 15.53 5.97
C GLU A 22 -0.16 15.03 7.27
N LEU A 23 -0.99 14.74 8.28
CA LEU A 23 -0.51 14.18 9.55
C LEU A 23 -0.02 12.75 9.38
N ALA A 24 -0.77 11.92 8.63
CA ALA A 24 -0.37 10.56 8.30
C ALA A 24 1.02 10.55 7.65
N TYR A 25 1.21 11.37 6.61
CA TYR A 25 2.49 11.52 5.92
C TYR A 25 3.63 11.90 6.88
N LYS A 26 3.42 12.93 7.72
CA LYS A 26 4.43 13.40 8.67
C LYS A 26 4.90 12.30 9.61
N PHE A 27 3.96 11.57 10.22
CA PHE A 27 4.27 10.56 11.21
C PHE A 27 4.79 9.26 10.59
N LEU A 28 4.27 8.84 9.44
CA LEU A 28 4.77 7.68 8.71
C LEU A 28 6.21 7.90 8.23
N LYS A 29 6.54 9.09 7.72
CA LYS A 29 7.93 9.42 7.38
C LYS A 29 8.85 9.39 8.59
N LYS A 30 8.40 9.90 9.74
CA LYS A 30 9.18 9.84 10.98
C LYS A 30 9.41 8.39 11.42
N ALA A 31 8.38 7.54 11.35
CA ALA A 31 8.52 6.12 11.65
C ALA A 31 9.58 5.44 10.76
N ILE A 32 9.56 5.70 9.45
CA ILE A 32 10.55 5.16 8.50
C ILE A 32 11.96 5.74 8.74
N GLN A 33 12.08 7.00 9.17
CA GLN A 33 13.38 7.58 9.51
C GLN A 33 14.00 6.91 10.73
N LEU A 34 13.17 6.55 11.72
CA LEU A 34 13.62 5.91 12.96
C LEU A 34 13.85 4.40 12.78
N ASP A 35 13.01 3.74 11.97
CA ASP A 35 13.15 2.33 11.58
C ASP A 35 12.90 2.17 10.06
N PRO A 36 13.96 2.23 9.24
CA PRO A 36 13.85 2.09 7.79
C PRO A 36 13.43 0.71 7.31
N THR A 37 13.40 -0.29 8.20
CA THR A 37 13.04 -1.69 7.94
C THR A 37 11.65 -2.04 8.47
N ASN A 38 10.91 -1.07 8.98
CA ASN A 38 9.54 -1.30 9.43
C ASN A 38 8.60 -1.52 8.23
N ALA A 39 8.23 -2.77 7.98
CA ALA A 39 7.38 -3.13 6.85
C ALA A 39 6.00 -2.44 6.89
N ASP A 40 5.44 -2.24 8.09
CA ASP A 40 4.12 -1.62 8.26
C ASP A 40 4.15 -0.10 7.99
N ALA A 41 5.20 0.59 8.43
CA ALA A 41 5.38 2.01 8.10
C ALA A 41 5.60 2.24 6.60
N LEU A 42 6.44 1.40 5.98
CA LEU A 42 6.68 1.41 4.54
C LEU A 42 5.38 1.15 3.76
N ASN A 43 4.61 0.14 4.17
CA ASN A 43 3.33 -0.20 3.58
C ASN A 43 2.33 0.97 3.67
N ASN A 44 2.17 1.56 4.85
CA ASN A 44 1.17 2.61 5.05
C ASN A 44 1.52 3.89 4.28
N LEU A 45 2.81 4.23 4.16
CA LEU A 45 3.22 5.34 3.31
C LEU A 45 3.06 5.00 1.82
N ALA A 46 3.32 3.76 1.42
CA ALA A 46 3.05 3.30 0.05
C ALA A 46 1.57 3.42 -0.30
N TRP A 47 0.69 2.91 0.57
CA TRP A 47 -0.76 3.02 0.41
C TRP A 47 -1.21 4.46 0.27
N LEU A 48 -0.73 5.36 1.15
CA LEU A 48 -1.00 6.79 1.06
C LEU A 48 -0.59 7.33 -0.32
N TYR A 49 0.61 7.00 -0.80
CA TYR A 49 1.12 7.50 -2.08
C TYR A 49 0.36 7.02 -3.31
N VAL A 50 -0.24 5.83 -3.28
CA VAL A 50 -0.94 5.25 -4.45
C VAL A 50 -2.45 5.44 -4.39
N THR A 51 -3.01 5.86 -3.25
CA THR A 51 -4.47 6.02 -3.08
C THR A 51 -4.91 7.45 -2.73
N SER A 52 -3.97 8.35 -2.41
CA SER A 52 -4.30 9.74 -2.08
C SER A 52 -5.05 10.43 -3.23
N LYS A 53 -6.20 11.01 -2.90
CA LYS A 53 -6.95 11.91 -3.82
C LYS A 53 -6.30 13.29 -3.93
N ASP A 54 -5.49 13.66 -2.94
CA ASP A 54 -4.71 14.88 -2.98
C ASP A 54 -3.43 14.63 -3.80
N LYS A 55 -3.33 15.35 -4.92
CA LYS A 55 -2.21 15.24 -5.88
C LYS A 55 -0.86 15.58 -5.25
N ARG A 56 -0.83 16.36 -4.16
CA ARG A 56 0.41 16.67 -3.41
C ARG A 56 1.04 15.45 -2.77
N PHE A 57 0.24 14.41 -2.52
CA PHE A 57 0.66 13.16 -1.90
C PHE A 57 0.50 11.95 -2.82
N PHE A 58 0.01 12.14 -4.04
CA PHE A 58 -0.12 11.06 -5.01
C PHE A 58 1.20 10.87 -5.75
N HIS A 59 1.99 9.90 -5.32
CA HIS A 59 3.32 9.59 -5.88
C HIS A 59 3.44 8.11 -6.26
N PRO A 60 2.80 7.66 -7.36
CA PRO A 60 2.71 6.24 -7.72
C PRO A 60 4.04 5.49 -7.77
N LYS A 61 5.07 6.09 -8.39
CA LYS A 61 6.39 5.45 -8.52
C LYS A 61 7.06 5.23 -7.16
N LEU A 62 7.02 6.24 -6.29
CA LEU A 62 7.56 6.12 -4.92
C LEU A 62 6.75 5.12 -4.10
N GLY A 63 5.43 5.13 -4.23
CA GLY A 63 4.56 4.15 -3.59
C GLY A 63 4.90 2.72 -3.98
N LEU A 64 5.17 2.47 -5.27
CA LEU A 64 5.59 1.15 -5.75
C LEU A 64 6.94 0.71 -5.15
N GLU A 65 7.93 1.59 -5.08
CA GLU A 65 9.22 1.25 -4.48
C GLU A 65 9.09 0.92 -2.98
N LEU A 66 8.29 1.70 -2.24
CA LEU A 66 8.02 1.43 -0.83
C LEU A 66 7.24 0.12 -0.62
N ALA A 67 6.23 -0.14 -1.45
CA ALA A 67 5.43 -1.36 -1.36
C ALA A 67 6.27 -2.62 -1.65
N LYS A 68 7.17 -2.57 -2.66
CA LYS A 68 8.12 -3.65 -2.94
C LYS A 68 9.01 -3.92 -1.73
N LYS A 69 9.56 -2.86 -1.12
CA LYS A 69 10.40 -2.98 0.07
C LYS A 69 9.63 -3.59 1.24
N ALA A 70 8.42 -3.13 1.51
CA ALA A 70 7.55 -3.69 2.55
C ALA A 70 7.31 -5.20 2.32
N ALA A 71 6.94 -5.59 1.10
CA ALA A 71 6.68 -6.98 0.75
C ALA A 71 7.93 -7.88 0.83
N SER A 72 9.13 -7.34 0.58
CA SER A 72 10.38 -8.09 0.78
C SER A 72 10.74 -8.31 2.24
N LEU A 73 10.21 -7.48 3.15
CA LEU A 73 10.47 -7.57 4.59
C LEU A 73 9.40 -8.40 5.31
N LYS A 74 8.15 -8.37 4.84
CA LYS A 74 7.02 -9.05 5.46
C LYS A 74 6.00 -9.47 4.40
N GLU A 75 5.82 -10.76 4.25
CA GLU A 75 4.79 -11.33 3.39
C GLU A 75 3.47 -11.43 4.17
N ALA A 76 2.57 -10.46 3.94
CA ALA A 76 1.25 -10.42 4.56
C ALA A 76 0.18 -9.98 3.56
N PRO A 77 -1.08 -10.45 3.66
CA PRO A 77 -2.11 -10.15 2.68
C PRO A 77 -2.31 -8.65 2.40
N TYR A 78 -2.38 -7.80 3.44
CA TYR A 78 -2.58 -6.36 3.27
C TYR A 78 -1.36 -5.63 2.66
N ILE A 79 -0.16 -6.18 2.84
CA ILE A 79 1.05 -5.66 2.20
C ILE A 79 1.07 -6.02 0.72
N LEU A 80 0.70 -7.27 0.40
CA LEU A 80 0.56 -7.70 -0.98
C LEU A 80 -0.58 -6.96 -1.69
N ASP A 81 -1.67 -6.63 -1.01
CA ASP A 81 -2.73 -5.77 -1.55
C ASP A 81 -2.22 -4.37 -1.92
N THR A 82 -1.49 -3.73 -1.00
CA THR A 82 -0.86 -2.43 -1.27
C THR A 82 0.13 -2.51 -2.45
N LEU A 83 0.92 -3.58 -2.55
CA LEU A 83 1.81 -3.80 -3.68
C LEU A 83 1.05 -4.01 -4.99
N ALA A 84 -0.05 -4.76 -4.97
CA ALA A 84 -0.89 -4.96 -6.14
C ALA A 84 -1.53 -3.64 -6.60
N GLU A 85 -2.06 -2.84 -5.68
CA GLU A 85 -2.57 -1.49 -5.96
C GLU A 85 -1.48 -0.60 -6.57
N ALA A 86 -0.28 -0.63 -6.00
CA ALA A 86 0.84 0.14 -6.50
C ALA A 86 1.23 -0.27 -7.93
N TYR A 87 1.26 -1.57 -8.24
CA TYR A 87 1.47 -2.03 -9.62
C TYR A 87 0.36 -1.56 -10.56
N TYR A 88 -0.91 -1.67 -10.14
CA TYR A 88 -2.07 -1.25 -10.93
C TYR A 88 -2.04 0.24 -11.26
N VAL A 89 -1.81 1.10 -10.26
CA VAL A 89 -1.75 2.57 -10.43
C VAL A 89 -0.56 3.00 -11.30
N ASN A 90 0.52 2.20 -11.34
CA ASN A 90 1.65 2.41 -12.25
C ASN A 90 1.45 1.75 -13.63
N GLY A 91 0.25 1.24 -13.94
CA GLY A 91 -0.09 0.68 -15.25
C GLY A 91 0.37 -0.75 -15.49
N ASN A 92 0.94 -1.44 -14.49
CA ASN A 92 1.35 -2.84 -14.62
C ASN A 92 0.28 -3.76 -14.05
N ARG A 93 -0.74 -4.00 -14.87
CA ARG A 93 -1.94 -4.75 -14.47
C ARG A 93 -1.66 -6.24 -14.29
N GLU A 94 -0.81 -6.80 -15.13
CA GLU A 94 -0.42 -8.21 -15.08
C GLU A 94 0.22 -8.52 -13.72
N LYS A 95 1.14 -7.65 -13.25
CA LYS A 95 1.72 -7.77 -11.91
C LYS A 95 0.69 -7.56 -10.81
N ALA A 96 -0.22 -6.60 -10.93
CA ALA A 96 -1.27 -6.39 -9.94
C ALA A 96 -2.12 -7.66 -9.72
N VAL A 97 -2.54 -8.30 -10.82
CA VAL A 97 -3.29 -9.57 -10.80
C VAL A 97 -2.45 -10.71 -10.22
N GLU A 98 -1.17 -10.82 -10.57
CA GLU A 98 -0.26 -11.82 -10.01
C GLU A 98 -0.17 -11.68 -8.48
N ILE A 99 0.08 -10.46 -7.99
CA ILE A 99 0.31 -10.20 -6.57
C ILE A 99 -0.97 -10.36 -5.74
N ILE A 100 -2.12 -9.86 -6.21
CA ILE A 100 -3.37 -10.01 -5.44
C ILE A 100 -3.80 -11.48 -5.32
N LYS A 101 -3.47 -12.32 -6.31
CA LYS A 101 -3.66 -13.78 -6.23
C LYS A 101 -2.79 -14.41 -5.15
N LYS A 102 -1.55 -13.92 -4.97
CA LYS A 102 -0.69 -14.33 -3.84
C LYS A 102 -1.31 -13.92 -2.51
N ALA A 103 -1.83 -12.69 -2.40
CA ALA A 103 -2.54 -12.24 -1.21
C ALA A 103 -3.72 -13.15 -0.85
N LEU A 104 -4.53 -13.55 -1.84
CA LEU A 104 -5.63 -14.52 -1.68
C LEU A 104 -5.17 -15.90 -1.23
N ALA A 105 -4.01 -16.37 -1.72
CA ALA A 105 -3.45 -17.67 -1.38
C ALA A 105 -3.04 -17.77 0.09
N LEU A 106 -2.73 -16.64 0.73
CA LEU A 106 -2.45 -16.55 2.16
C LEU A 106 -3.70 -16.64 3.06
N LYS A 107 -4.88 -16.90 2.47
CA LYS A 107 -6.17 -17.09 3.17
C LYS A 107 -6.50 -15.93 4.14
N PRO A 108 -6.57 -14.68 3.66
CA PRO A 108 -6.93 -13.54 4.50
C PRO A 108 -8.36 -13.69 5.01
N GLU A 109 -8.62 -13.18 6.23
CA GLU A 109 -9.95 -13.23 6.85
C GLU A 109 -11.03 -12.61 5.95
N ASN A 110 -10.75 -11.43 5.37
CA ASN A 110 -11.66 -10.75 4.46
C ASN A 110 -11.46 -11.17 3.00
N LYS A 111 -11.55 -12.46 2.69
CA LYS A 111 -11.37 -12.99 1.32
C LYS A 111 -12.18 -12.22 0.26
N SER A 112 -13.41 -11.83 0.56
CA SER A 112 -14.29 -11.09 -0.35
C SER A 112 -13.70 -9.75 -0.81
N TYR A 113 -12.97 -9.05 0.07
CA TYR A 113 -12.29 -7.81 -0.30
C TYR A 113 -11.24 -8.04 -1.39
N TYR A 114 -10.39 -9.04 -1.21
CA TYR A 114 -9.31 -9.35 -2.16
C TYR A 114 -9.85 -9.89 -3.49
N VAL A 115 -10.99 -10.60 -3.48
CA VAL A 115 -11.67 -11.00 -4.73
C VAL A 115 -12.13 -9.77 -5.52
N LYS A 116 -12.71 -8.76 -4.85
CA LYS A 116 -13.09 -7.50 -5.50
C LYS A 116 -11.89 -6.73 -6.06
N GLN A 117 -10.76 -6.74 -5.34
CA GLN A 117 -9.51 -6.17 -5.85
C GLN A 117 -9.02 -6.92 -7.10
N LEU A 118 -9.06 -8.25 -7.07
CA LEU A 118 -8.74 -9.07 -8.25
C LEU A 118 -9.65 -8.74 -9.43
N GLU A 119 -10.96 -8.59 -9.23
CA GLU A 119 -11.90 -8.18 -10.27
C GLU A 119 -11.56 -6.79 -10.81
N LYS A 120 -11.30 -5.80 -9.94
CA LYS A 120 -10.85 -4.46 -10.34
C LYS A 120 -9.60 -4.53 -11.22
N PHE A 121 -8.57 -5.28 -10.80
CA PHE A 121 -7.34 -5.43 -11.56
C PHE A 121 -7.51 -6.31 -12.80
N SER A 122 -8.57 -7.13 -12.89
CA SER A 122 -8.84 -8.02 -14.03
C SER A 122 -9.84 -7.43 -15.01
N ASN A 123 -10.51 -6.33 -14.70
CA ASN A 123 -11.43 -5.64 -15.60
C ASN A 123 -10.69 -4.68 -16.53
N VAL A 124 -11.03 -4.72 -17.82
CA VAL A 124 -10.52 -3.78 -18.82
C VAL A 124 -11.18 -2.43 -18.56
N ASP A 125 -10.49 -1.56 -17.83
CA ASP A 125 -10.84 -0.15 -17.80
C ASP A 125 -10.69 0.39 -19.23
N SER A 126 -11.81 0.74 -19.87
CA SER A 126 -11.86 1.25 -21.24
C SER A 126 -11.08 2.56 -21.44
N ARG A 127 -10.59 3.17 -20.35
CA ARG A 127 -9.71 4.35 -20.37
C ARG A 127 -8.25 4.03 -20.63
N PHE A 128 -7.84 2.76 -20.53
CA PHE A 128 -6.47 2.31 -20.80
C PHE A 128 -6.53 1.06 -21.68
N PRO A 129 -6.75 1.22 -22.99
CA PRO A 129 -6.66 0.09 -23.92
C PRO A 129 -5.27 -0.54 -23.81
N ALA A 130 -5.23 -1.87 -23.86
CA ALA A 130 -3.98 -2.59 -24.02
C ALA A 130 -3.34 -2.12 -25.35
N ASN A 131 -2.13 -1.56 -25.25
CA ASN A 131 -1.31 -1.20 -26.40
C ASN A 131 -0.74 -2.44 -27.07
#